data_AF-A0A1H0WYC2-F1
#
_entry.id   AF-A0A1H0WYC2-F1
#
_cell.length_a   1.000
_cell.length_b   1.000
_cell.length_c   1.000
_cell.angle_alpha   90.00
_cell.angle_beta   90.00
_cell.angle_gamma   90.00
#
_symmetry.space_group_name_H-M   'P 1'
#
loop_
_entity.id
_entity.type
_entity.pdbx_description
1 polymer ?
#
loop_
_entity_poly.entity_id
_entity_poly.type
_entity_poly.pdbx_seq_one_letter_code
_entity_poly.pdbx_strand_id
1 'polypeptide(L)' 'MLSLLNVLSLFLYFPADKSEYLPAAISSMVFLIGAILTMRFFILHSRKEQEKAKELEEKLKNEE' A
#
# COMPACT_ATOMS: atom_id res chain seq x y z
N MET A 1 -3.38 30.96 -6.11
CA MET A 1 -3.09 31.15 -4.67
C MET A 1 -4.33 30.95 -3.80
N LEU A 2 -5.46 31.66 -4.04
CA LEU A 2 -6.73 31.43 -3.30
C LEU A 2 -7.29 30.00 -3.40
N SER A 3 -7.13 29.34 -4.55
CA SER A 3 -7.58 27.94 -4.75
C SER A 3 -6.85 26.93 -3.85
N LEU A 4 -5.56 27.15 -3.57
CA LEU A 4 -4.75 26.26 -2.71
C LEU A 4 -5.15 26.39 -1.24
N LEU A 5 -5.47 27.61 -0.79
CA LEU A 5 -5.99 27.91 0.55
C LEU A 5 -7.35 27.25 0.80
N ASN A 6 -8.22 27.22 -0.21
CA ASN A 6 -9.53 26.55 -0.10
C ASN A 6 -9.40 25.03 0.08
N VAL A 7 -8.45 24.39 -0.60
CA VAL A 7 -8.19 22.95 -0.43
C VAL A 7 -7.68 22.64 0.98
N LEU A 8 -6.82 23.50 1.53
CA LEU A 8 -6.33 23.37 2.92
C LEU A 8 -7.43 23.62 3.95
N SER A 9 -8.36 24.56 3.68
CA SER A 9 -9.47 24.89 4.59
C SER A 9 -10.52 23.77 4.72
N LEU A 10 -10.62 22.85 3.75
CA LEU A 10 -11.55 21.72 3.81
C LEU A 10 -11.15 20.65 4.86
N PHE A 11 -9.87 20.61 5.27
CA PHE A 11 -9.34 19.60 6.19
C PHE A 11 -9.14 20.09 7.64
N LEU A 12 -9.40 21.36 7.92
CA LEU A 12 -9.24 21.96 9.26
C LEU A 12 -10.55 22.07 10.04
N TYR A 13 -11.64 21.44 9.56
CA TYR A 13 -12.86 21.28 10.35
C TYR A 13 -12.66 20.16 11.37
N PHE A 14 -12.56 20.52 12.65
CA PHE A 14 -12.50 19.56 13.73
C PHE A 14 -13.88 19.45 14.39
N PRO A 15 -14.64 18.35 14.16
CA PRO A 15 -15.90 18.16 14.86
C PRO A 15 -15.70 18.11 16.38
N ALA A 16 -16.68 18.70 17.08
CA ALA A 16 -16.74 18.70 18.54
C ALA A 16 -17.00 17.28 19.08
N ASP A 17 -17.83 16.50 18.39
CA ASP A 17 -18.01 15.07 18.67
C ASP A 17 -16.96 14.25 17.90
N LYS A 18 -16.19 13.44 18.64
CA LYS A 18 -15.13 12.60 18.06
C LYS A 18 -15.68 11.44 17.24
N SER A 19 -16.95 11.09 17.42
CA SER A 19 -17.61 10.02 16.69
C SER A 19 -17.70 10.30 15.18
N GLU A 20 -17.70 11.58 14.78
CA GLU A 20 -17.70 11.99 13.37
C GLU A 20 -16.41 11.61 12.61
N TYR A 21 -15.30 11.31 13.30
CA TYR A 21 -14.07 10.80 12.66
C TYR A 21 -14.11 9.29 12.40
N LEU A 22 -15.06 8.56 12.99
CA LEU A 22 -15.14 7.10 12.89
C LEU A 22 -15.20 6.60 11.43
N PRO A 23 -15.99 7.21 10.52
CA PRO A 23 -16.00 6.82 9.12
C PRO A 23 -14.63 6.97 8.46
N ALA A 24 -13.92 8.08 8.72
CA ALA A 24 -12.59 8.32 8.15
C ALA A 24 -11.54 7.33 8.71
N ALA A 25 -11.63 6.98 9.99
CA ALA A 25 -10.76 5.97 10.60
C ALA A 25 -11.01 4.58 9.98
N ILE A 26 -12.27 4.20 9.78
CA ILE A 26 -12.63 2.92 9.13
C ILE A 26 -12.11 2.88 7.70
N SER A 27 -12.36 3.93 6.90
CA SER A 27 -11.85 4.02 5.53
C SER A 27 -10.32 3.91 5.49
N SER A 28 -9.64 4.64 6.37
CA SER A 28 -8.17 4.60 6.47
C SER A 28 -7.66 3.21 6.85
N MET A 29 -8.34 2.52 7.78
CA MET A 29 -7.99 1.15 8.15
C MET A 29 -8.17 0.17 6.99
N VAL A 30 -9.26 0.27 6.23
CA VAL A 30 -9.50 -0.58 5.05
C VAL A 30 -8.37 -0.41 4.03
N PHE A 31 -8.01 0.83 3.71
CA PHE A 31 -6.90 1.10 2.78
C PHE A 31 -5.55 0.65 3.33
N LEU A 32 -5.29 0.85 4.63
CA LEU A 32 -4.06 0.41 5.27
C LEU A 32 -3.91 -1.11 5.24
N ILE A 33 -4.98 -1.83 5.59
CA ILE A 33 -5.02 -3.30 5.52
C ILE A 33 -4.82 -3.74 4.07
N GLY A 34 -5.53 -3.13 3.11
CA GLY A 34 -5.36 -3.39 1.69
C GLY A 34 -3.90 -3.22 1.24
N ALA A 35 -3.26 -2.10 1.58
CA ALA A 35 -1.87 -1.83 1.23
C ALA A 35 -0.90 -2.87 1.81
N ILE A 36 -1.08 -3.25 3.08
CA ILE A 36 -0.25 -4.28 3.73
C ILE A 36 -0.43 -5.63 3.05
N LEU A 37 -1.66 -6.03 2.77
CA LEU A 37 -1.97 -7.29 2.09
C LEU A 37 -1.38 -7.32 0.68
N THR A 38 -1.57 -6.24 -0.10
CA THR A 38 -1.01 -6.11 -1.44
C THR A 38 0.51 -6.19 -1.41
N MET A 39 1.19 -5.46 -0.51
CA MET A 39 2.65 -5.55 -0.41
C MET A 39 3.14 -6.95 -0.05
N ARG A 40 2.49 -7.62 0.91
CA ARG A 40 2.82 -9.01 1.26
C ARG A 40 2.64 -9.96 0.09
N PHE A 41 1.57 -9.79 -0.68
CA PHE A 41 1.31 -10.59 -1.88
C PHE A 41 2.43 -10.42 -2.93
N PHE A 42 2.82 -9.18 -3.24
CA PHE A 42 3.90 -8.92 -4.19
C PHE A 42 5.25 -9.50 -3.74
N ILE A 43 5.60 -9.34 -2.46
CA ILE A 43 6.85 -9.91 -1.93
C ILE A 43 6.84 -11.43 -2.05
N LEU A 44 5.75 -12.09 -1.69
CA LEU A 44 5.65 -13.55 -1.78
C LEU A 44 5.76 -14.03 -3.23
N HIS A 45 5.09 -13.34 -4.15
CA HIS A 45 5.14 -13.68 -5.56
C HIS A 45 6.55 -13.48 -6.14
N SER A 46 7.18 -12.33 -5.84
CA SER A 46 8.54 -12.02 -6.29
C SER A 46 9.57 -13.05 -5.80
N ARG A 47 9.45 -13.53 -4.56
CA ARG A 47 10.35 -14.57 -4.02
C ARG A 47 10.24 -15.89 -4.80
N LYS A 48 9.03 -16.30 -5.18
CA LYS A 48 8.81 -17.51 -5.99
C LYS A 48 9.42 -17.37 -7.38
N GLU A 49 9.26 -16.21 -8.01
CA GLU A 49 9.86 -15.96 -9.32
C GLU A 49 11.38 -15.88 -9.25
N GLN A 50 11.93 -15.30 -8.19
CA GLN A 50 13.38 -15.26 -7.95
C GLN A 50 13.98 -16.67 -7.80
N GLU A 51 13.29 -17.57 -7.09
CA GLU A 51 13.74 -18.96 -6.94
C GLU A 51 13.78 -19.70 -8.27
N LYS A 52 12.71 -19.59 -9.07
CA LYS A 52 12.67 -20.17 -10.43
C LYS A 52 13.75 -19.62 -11.35
N ALA A 53 14.02 -18.32 -11.29
CA ALA A 53 15.06 -17.69 -12.08
C ALA A 53 16.45 -18.23 -11.71
N LYS A 54 16.74 -18.40 -10.40
CA LYS A 54 17.98 -19.02 -9.94
C LYS A 54 18.13 -20.47 -10.40
N GLU A 55 17.07 -21.26 -10.31
CA GLU A 55 17.11 -22.65 -10.82
C GLU A 55 17.40 -22.70 -12.32
N LEU A 56 16.88 -21.75 -13.10
CA LEU A 56 17.15 -21.64 -14.52
C LEU A 56 18.61 -21.24 -14.79
N GLU A 57 19.13 -20.24 -14.06
CA GLU A 57 20.54 -19.82 -14.16
C GLU A 57 21.50 -20.97 -13.83
N GLU A 58 21.22 -21.76 -12.79
CA GLU A 58 22.04 -22.92 -12.43
C GLU A 58 22.03 -24.01 -13.50
N LYS A 59 20.87 -24.29 -14.11
CA LYS A 59 20.78 -25.26 -15.22
C LYS A 59 21.63 -24.84 -16.41
N LEU A 60 21.50 -23.58 -16.83
CA LEU A 60 22.28 -23.04 -17.94
C LEU A 60 23.79 -23.12 -17.68
N LYS A 61 24.23 -22.81 -16.45
CA LYS A 61 25.65 -22.89 -16.07
C LYS A 61 26.20 -24.32 -16.06
N ASN A 62 25.37 -25.31 -15.75
CA ASN A 62 25.79 -26.72 -15.73
C ASN A 62 25.75 -27.37 -17.12
N GLU A 63 25.12 -26.73 -18.10
CA GLU A 63 25.06 -27.16 -19.50
C GLU A 63 26.22 -26.59 -20.36
N GLU A 64 26.98 -25.61 -19.85
CA GLU A 64 28.24 -25.08 -20.41
C GLU A 64 29.48 -25.82 -19.87
#